data_AF-A0A1E3GRG1-F1
#
_entry.id   AF-A0A1E3GRG1-F1
#
_cell.length_a   1.000
_cell.length_b   1.000
_cell.length_c   1.000
_cell.angle_alpha   90.00
_cell.angle_beta   90.00
_cell.angle_gamma   90.00
#
_symmetry.space_group_name_H-M   'P 1'
#
loop_
_entity.id
_entity.type
_entity.pdbx_description
1 polymer ?
#
loop_
_entity_poly.entity_id
_entity_poly.type
_entity_poly.pdbx_seq_one_letter_code
_entity_poly.pdbx_strand_id
1 'polypeptide(L)'
;MQFNLSRLCCLLGIWLVPTFAYSGALDQAVDQQVQTDTAAQRTQQQIDSLDDETRELLAEYRSVLNQKESLAAYNSQLEQLVSSQQEELVSVDAQLANIDTTQRDIVPLMIKMVEVIEQFVELDSPFLPEERASRVEQLKTMMLAPM
;
A
#
# COMPACT_ATOMS: atom_id res chain seq x y z
N MET A 1 -74.08 6.40 -72.44
CA MET A 1 -74.71 7.33 -73.39
C MET A 1 -75.41 8.43 -72.57
N GLN A 2 -75.04 9.69 -72.82
CA GLN A 2 -75.68 10.95 -72.38
C GLN A 2 -75.56 11.36 -70.89
N PHE A 3 -74.57 12.19 -70.53
CA PHE A 3 -74.63 13.67 -70.42
C PHE A 3 -75.60 14.21 -69.37
N ASN A 4 -75.06 14.90 -68.36
CA ASN A 4 -75.42 16.30 -68.14
C ASN A 4 -74.36 17.06 -67.31
N LEU A 5 -73.49 17.72 -68.06
CA LEU A 5 -72.41 18.64 -67.70
C LEU A 5 -72.94 20.03 -67.27
N SER A 6 -74.16 20.13 -66.71
CA SER A 6 -74.90 21.39 -66.52
C SER A 6 -75.13 21.79 -65.06
N ARG A 7 -74.77 20.96 -64.08
CA ARG A 7 -74.79 21.32 -62.65
C ARG A 7 -73.41 21.53 -62.03
N LEU A 8 -72.38 21.62 -62.88
CA LEU A 8 -70.98 21.77 -62.51
C LEU A 8 -70.57 23.24 -62.17
N CYS A 9 -71.45 24.23 -62.33
CA CYS A 9 -71.07 25.65 -62.20
C CYS A 9 -71.66 26.43 -61.02
N CYS A 10 -72.49 25.84 -60.14
CA CYS A 10 -73.12 26.61 -59.03
C CYS A 10 -72.72 26.19 -57.61
N LEU A 11 -71.69 25.36 -57.44
CA LEU A 11 -71.03 25.15 -56.14
C LEU A 11 -69.66 25.87 -56.07
N LEU A 12 -69.48 26.90 -56.90
CA LEU A 12 -68.46 27.96 -56.74
C LEU A 12 -68.96 29.02 -55.73
N GLY A 13 -69.46 28.53 -54.59
CA GLY A 13 -69.97 29.34 -53.49
C GLY A 13 -68.99 29.31 -52.34
N ILE A 14 -68.00 30.21 -52.39
CA ILE A 14 -67.36 30.91 -51.28
C ILE A 14 -67.56 30.23 -49.90
N TRP A 15 -66.61 29.39 -49.50
CA TRP A 15 -66.27 29.21 -48.09
C TRP A 15 -64.99 30.02 -47.83
N LEU A 16 -65.13 31.35 -47.83
CA LEU A 16 -64.16 32.21 -47.16
C LEU A 16 -64.43 32.04 -45.65
N VAL A 17 -63.89 30.97 -45.06
CA VAL A 17 -63.77 30.90 -43.61
C VAL A 17 -62.80 32.01 -43.23
N PRO A 18 -63.18 32.98 -42.39
CA PRO A 18 -62.19 33.88 -41.82
C PRO A 18 -61.24 33.01 -40.99
N THR A 19 -59.99 32.93 -41.41
CA THR A 19 -58.88 32.43 -40.59
C THR A 19 -58.80 33.35 -39.38
N PHE A 20 -59.40 32.95 -38.26
CA PHE A 20 -59.17 33.60 -36.98
C PHE A 20 -57.70 33.39 -36.62
N ALA A 21 -56.90 34.43 -36.79
CA ALA A 21 -55.50 34.44 -36.37
C ALA A 21 -55.42 34.42 -34.83
N TYR A 22 -55.20 33.24 -34.25
CA TYR A 22 -54.83 33.07 -32.85
C TYR A 22 -53.33 33.36 -32.64
N SER A 23 -52.89 34.60 -32.86
CA SER A 23 -51.49 34.98 -32.61
C SER A 23 -51.17 34.99 -31.11
N GLY A 24 -52.00 35.67 -30.30
CA GLY A 24 -51.65 35.94 -28.89
C GLY A 24 -51.59 34.73 -27.96
N ALA A 25 -52.41 33.69 -28.19
CA ALA A 25 -52.37 32.46 -27.39
C ALA A 25 -51.15 31.58 -27.73
N LEU A 26 -50.70 31.64 -28.99
CA LEU A 26 -49.50 30.95 -29.43
C LEU A 26 -48.25 31.62 -28.87
N ASP A 27 -48.18 32.95 -28.93
CA ASP A 27 -47.08 33.74 -28.38
C ASP A 27 -46.93 33.48 -26.86
N GLN A 28 -48.03 33.46 -26.11
CA GLN A 28 -48.02 33.14 -24.67
C GLN A 28 -47.55 31.71 -24.38
N ALA A 29 -47.94 30.73 -25.20
CA ALA A 29 -47.49 29.35 -25.04
C ALA A 29 -45.98 29.20 -25.33
N VAL A 30 -45.48 29.93 -26.33
CA VAL A 30 -44.04 29.98 -26.66
C VAL A 30 -43.24 30.62 -25.52
N ASP A 31 -43.69 31.76 -24.98
CA ASP A 31 -43.02 32.41 -23.85
C ASP A 31 -42.97 31.50 -22.61
N GLN A 32 -44.06 30.78 -22.32
CA GLN A 32 -44.11 29.83 -21.21
C GLN A 32 -43.15 28.65 -21.43
N GLN A 33 -43.05 28.16 -22.67
CA GLN A 33 -42.12 27.09 -23.02
C GLN A 33 -40.67 27.55 -22.83
N VAL A 34 -40.31 28.74 -23.32
CA VAL A 34 -38.97 29.31 -23.15
C VAL A 34 -38.61 29.46 -21.67
N GLN A 35 -39.54 29.96 -20.84
CA GLN A 35 -39.30 30.04 -19.39
C GLN A 35 -39.05 28.67 -18.76
N THR A 36 -39.83 27.67 -19.16
CA THR A 36 -39.69 26.29 -18.67
C THR A 36 -38.36 25.68 -19.10
N ASP A 37 -37.96 25.86 -20.36
CA ASP A 37 -36.70 25.35 -20.90
C ASP A 37 -35.49 26.00 -20.21
N THR A 38 -35.53 27.32 -19.98
CA THR A 38 -34.45 27.99 -19.23
C THR A 38 -34.38 27.56 -17.77
N ALA A 39 -35.52 27.27 -17.13
CA ALA A 39 -35.54 26.73 -15.78
C ALA A 39 -34.98 25.30 -15.74
N ALA A 40 -35.40 24.44 -16.67
CA ALA A 40 -34.89 23.08 -16.81
C ALA A 40 -33.38 23.06 -17.07
N GLN A 41 -32.88 23.98 -17.92
CA GLN A 41 -31.45 24.12 -18.18
C GLN A 41 -30.65 24.46 -16.91
N ARG A 42 -31.15 25.38 -16.06
CA ARG A 42 -30.49 25.72 -14.79
C ARG A 42 -30.45 24.52 -13.85
N THR A 43 -31.55 23.78 -13.74
CA THR A 43 -31.60 22.56 -12.93
C THR A 43 -30.63 21.51 -13.48
N GLN A 44 -30.55 21.35 -14.80
CA GLN A 44 -29.63 20.39 -15.42
C GLN A 44 -28.17 20.77 -15.13
N GLN A 45 -27.80 22.05 -15.19
CA GLN A 45 -26.46 22.50 -14.81
C GLN A 45 -26.11 22.17 -13.35
N GLN A 46 -27.09 22.26 -12.44
CA GLN A 46 -26.90 21.86 -11.04
C GLN A 46 -26.73 20.35 -10.90
N ILE A 47 -27.51 19.56 -11.64
CA ILE A 47 -27.39 18.09 -11.67
C ILE A 47 -26.01 17.69 -12.20
N ASP A 48 -25.56 18.30 -13.30
CA ASP A 48 -24.26 18.01 -13.91
C ASP A 48 -23.12 18.33 -12.93
N SER A 49 -23.20 19.48 -12.25
CA SER A 49 -22.21 19.86 -11.23
C SER A 49 -22.16 18.87 -10.05
N LEU A 50 -23.32 18.39 -9.59
CA LEU A 50 -23.39 17.43 -8.49
C LEU A 50 -22.90 16.04 -8.91
N ASP A 51 -23.15 15.63 -10.16
CA ASP A 51 -22.63 14.38 -10.71
C ASP A 51 -21.10 14.42 -10.81
N ASP A 52 -20.54 15.54 -11.27
CA ASP A 52 -19.09 15.75 -11.33
C ASP A 52 -18.45 15.71 -9.92
N GLU A 53 -19.03 16.43 -8.94
CA GLU A 53 -18.56 16.41 -7.55
C GLU A 53 -18.65 14.99 -6.93
N THR A 54 -19.75 14.28 -7.20
CA THR A 54 -19.92 12.90 -6.71
C THR A 54 -18.86 11.96 -7.29
N ARG A 55 -18.53 12.12 -8.57
CA ARG A 55 -17.48 11.33 -9.24
C ARG A 55 -16.10 11.62 -8.65
N GLU A 56 -15.79 12.89 -8.37
CA GLU A 56 -14.53 13.29 -7.75
C GLU A 56 -14.40 12.71 -6.33
N LEU A 57 -15.41 12.88 -5.48
CA LEU A 57 -15.42 12.34 -4.13
C LEU A 57 -15.32 10.80 -4.11
N LEU A 58 -15.96 10.12 -5.06
CA LEU A 58 -15.84 8.66 -5.18
C LEU A 58 -14.42 8.24 -5.58
N ALA A 59 -13.74 9.01 -6.44
CA ALA A 59 -12.36 8.74 -6.82
C ALA A 59 -11.41 8.97 -5.63
N GLU A 60 -11.61 10.05 -4.87
CA GLU A 60 -10.85 10.33 -3.66
C GLU A 60 -11.06 9.24 -2.60
N TYR A 61 -12.31 8.86 -2.34
CA TYR A 61 -12.64 7.78 -1.41
C TYR A 61 -11.92 6.48 -1.75
N ARG A 62 -11.92 6.09 -3.03
CA ARG A 62 -11.21 4.89 -3.51
C ARG A 62 -9.69 5.02 -3.32
N SER A 63 -9.13 6.19 -3.60
CA SER A 63 -7.70 6.47 -3.37
C SER A 63 -7.33 6.33 -1.89
N VAL A 64 -8.12 6.93 -1.00
CA VAL A 64 -7.92 6.87 0.46
C VAL A 64 -8.07 5.43 0.97
N LEU A 65 -9.03 4.67 0.45
CA LEU A 65 -9.20 3.26 0.81
C LEU A 65 -7.96 2.44 0.47
N ASN A 66 -7.40 2.61 -0.74
CA ASN A 66 -6.18 1.93 -1.16
C ASN A 66 -4.98 2.33 -0.30
N GLN A 67 -4.85 3.62 0.05
CA GLN A 67 -3.81 4.10 0.96
C GLN A 67 -3.94 3.47 2.34
N LYS A 68 -5.16 3.37 2.87
CA LYS A 68 -5.44 2.71 4.15
C LYS A 68 -5.03 1.24 4.12
N GLU A 69 -5.38 0.50 3.07
CA GLU A 69 -5.01 -0.91 2.94
C GLU A 69 -3.49 -1.10 2.88
N SER A 70 -2.80 -0.25 2.11
CA SER A 70 -1.33 -0.24 2.04
C SER A 70 -0.69 0.03 3.41
N LEU A 71 -1.18 1.04 4.13
CA LEU A 71 -0.69 1.37 5.47
C LEU A 71 -0.98 0.26 6.49
N ALA A 72 -2.13 -0.41 6.40
CA ALA A 72 -2.46 -1.54 7.26
C ALA A 72 -1.51 -2.72 7.03
N ALA A 73 -1.21 -3.05 5.77
CA ALA A 73 -0.24 -4.09 5.43
C ALA A 73 1.17 -3.73 5.92
N TYR A 74 1.59 -2.47 5.76
CA TYR A 74 2.87 -1.99 6.26
C TYR A 74 2.96 -2.08 7.79
N ASN A 75 1.92 -1.67 8.51
CA ASN A 75 1.89 -1.77 9.97
C ASN A 75 1.98 -3.23 10.45
N SER A 76 1.28 -4.15 9.79
CA SER A 76 1.38 -5.58 10.11
C SER A 76 2.80 -6.13 9.91
N GLN A 77 3.54 -5.66 8.90
CA GLN A 77 4.95 -6.03 8.72
C GLN A 77 5.82 -5.48 9.85
N LEU A 78 5.58 -4.24 10.30
CA LEU A 78 6.30 -3.66 11.44
C LEU A 78 6.04 -4.41 12.74
N GLU A 79 4.80 -4.84 12.98
CA GLU A 79 4.47 -5.66 14.16
C GLU A 79 5.23 -6.99 14.16
N GLN A 80 5.33 -7.66 13.01
CA GLN A 80 6.12 -8.89 12.87
C GLN A 80 7.62 -8.63 13.10
N LEU A 81 8.14 -7.52 12.57
CA LEU A 81 9.54 -7.14 12.78
C LEU A 81 9.83 -6.88 14.26
N VAL A 82 8.98 -6.12 14.96
CA VAL A 82 9.13 -5.85 16.39
C VAL A 82 9.07 -7.15 17.21
N SER A 83 8.17 -8.06 16.87
CA SER A 83 8.11 -9.39 17.52
C SER A 83 9.42 -10.15 17.34
N SER A 84 9.96 -10.20 16.12
CA SER A 84 11.24 -10.87 15.84
C SER A 84 12.41 -10.23 16.58
N GLN A 85 12.45 -8.89 16.67
CA GLN A 85 13.50 -8.18 17.41
C GLN A 85 13.41 -8.45 18.92
N GLN A 86 12.20 -8.58 19.45
CA GLN A 86 12.02 -8.92 20.86
C GLN A 86 12.51 -10.33 21.18
N GLU A 87 12.28 -11.29 20.28
CA GLU A 87 12.83 -12.65 20.39
C GLU A 87 14.36 -12.66 20.27
N GLU A 88 14.91 -11.85 19.37
CA GLU A 88 16.37 -11.68 19.22
C GLU A 88 17.01 -11.13 20.50
N LEU A 89 16.40 -10.12 21.14
CA LEU A 89 16.87 -9.59 22.42
C LEU A 89 16.94 -10.68 23.50
N VAL A 90 15.90 -11.50 23.62
CA VAL A 90 15.89 -12.62 24.59
C VAL A 90 16.99 -13.62 24.29
N SER A 91 17.23 -13.93 23.02
CA SER A 91 18.32 -14.81 22.59
C SER A 91 19.69 -14.24 22.95
N VAL A 92 19.90 -12.94 22.71
CA VAL A 92 21.16 -12.25 23.04
C VAL A 92 21.37 -12.22 24.55
N ASP A 93 20.35 -11.91 25.35
CA ASP A 93 20.46 -11.92 26.82
C ASP A 93 20.83 -13.32 27.35
N ALA A 94 20.25 -14.37 26.77
CA ALA A 94 20.62 -15.74 27.11
C ALA A 94 22.08 -16.07 26.71
N GLN A 95 22.54 -15.59 25.56
CA GLN A 95 23.94 -15.75 25.14
C GLN A 95 24.89 -15.01 26.09
N LEU A 96 24.55 -13.78 26.51
CA LEU A 96 25.34 -13.00 27.46
C LEU A 96 25.44 -13.69 28.82
N ALA A 97 24.35 -14.29 29.32
CA ALA A 97 24.37 -15.05 30.57
C ALA A 97 25.32 -16.27 30.51
N ASN A 98 25.53 -16.84 29.32
CA ASN A 98 26.43 -17.97 29.12
C ASN A 98 27.91 -17.56 28.93
N ILE A 99 28.21 -16.27 28.76
CA ILE A 99 29.59 -15.79 28.61
C ILE A 99 30.39 -16.02 29.90
N ASP A 100 29.80 -15.78 31.07
CA ASP A 100 30.49 -15.99 32.37
C ASP A 100 30.93 -17.46 32.54
N THR A 101 30.05 -18.39 32.17
CA THR A 101 30.37 -19.83 32.18
C THR A 101 31.46 -20.15 31.15
N THR A 102 31.33 -19.64 29.93
CA THR A 102 32.32 -19.85 28.87
C THR A 102 33.69 -19.30 29.27
N GLN A 103 33.76 -18.11 29.86
CA GLN A 103 35.00 -17.49 30.34
C GLN A 103 35.61 -18.30 31.49
N ARG A 104 34.78 -18.86 32.38
CA ARG A 104 35.24 -19.72 33.46
C ARG A 104 35.80 -21.06 32.96
N ASP A 105 35.20 -21.63 31.92
CA ASP A 105 35.55 -22.97 31.42
C ASP A 105 36.71 -22.94 30.40
N ILE A 106 36.89 -21.83 29.69
CA ILE A 106 37.93 -21.71 28.65
C ILE A 106 39.34 -21.72 29.26
N VAL A 107 39.54 -21.09 30.42
CA VAL A 107 40.86 -21.04 31.07
C VAL A 107 41.34 -22.43 31.52
N PRO A 108 40.56 -23.22 32.27
CA PRO A 108 40.91 -24.61 32.58
C PRO A 108 41.14 -25.49 31.35
N LEU A 109 40.38 -25.28 30.27
CA LEU A 109 40.59 -26.01 29.03
C LEU A 109 41.94 -25.67 28.40
N MET A 110 42.29 -24.38 28.31
CA MET A 110 43.60 -23.96 27.80
C MET A 110 44.73 -24.54 28.64
N ILE A 111 44.57 -24.65 29.97
CA ILE A 111 45.60 -25.23 30.85
C ILE A 111 45.82 -26.69 30.46
N LYS A 112 44.73 -27.47 30.35
CA LYS A 112 44.79 -28.86 29.90
C LYS A 112 45.42 -29.01 28.50
N MET A 113 45.12 -28.09 27.59
CA MET A 113 45.73 -28.11 26.25
C MET A 113 47.24 -27.90 26.30
N VAL A 114 47.73 -26.99 27.15
CA VAL A 114 49.17 -26.78 27.35
C VAL A 114 49.84 -27.99 28.01
N GLU A 115 49.19 -28.63 28.99
CA GLU A 115 49.67 -29.89 29.59
C GLU A 115 49.78 -31.02 28.56
N VAL A 116 48.80 -31.14 27.66
CA VAL A 116 48.84 -32.13 26.58
C VAL A 116 49.99 -31.84 25.60
N ILE A 117 50.24 -30.56 25.28
CA ILE A 117 51.38 -30.16 24.44
C ILE A 117 52.70 -30.53 25.12
N GLU A 118 52.83 -30.31 26.43
CA GLU A 118 54.03 -30.69 27.19
C GLU A 118 54.29 -32.20 27.14
N GLN A 119 53.26 -33.02 27.37
CA GLN A 119 53.36 -34.49 27.26
C GLN A 119 53.74 -34.93 25.84
N PHE A 120 53.18 -34.28 24.82
CA PHE A 120 53.53 -34.56 23.44
C PHE A 120 55.00 -34.21 23.16
N VAL A 121 55.48 -33.11 23.75
CA VAL A 121 56.88 -32.70 23.64
C VAL A 121 57.83 -33.70 24.31
N GLU A 122 57.42 -34.35 25.40
CA GLU A 122 58.23 -35.39 26.06
C GLU A 122 58.25 -36.74 25.32
N LEU A 123 57.13 -37.10 24.68
CA LEU A 123 56.94 -38.41 24.07
C LEU A 123 57.37 -38.49 22.59
N ASP A 124 57.45 -37.36 21.89
CA ASP A 124 57.81 -37.29 20.46
C ASP A 124 59.33 -37.27 20.23
N SER A 125 59.75 -37.46 18.98
CA SER A 125 61.16 -37.45 18.54
C SER A 125 61.91 -36.19 19.02
N PRO A 126 63.19 -36.31 19.43
CA PRO A 126 63.97 -35.19 19.97
C PRO A 126 64.28 -34.17 18.87
N PHE A 127 63.38 -33.19 18.71
CA PHE A 127 63.51 -32.08 17.79
C PHE A 127 63.46 -30.77 18.59
N LEU A 128 64.60 -30.05 18.61
CA LEU A 128 64.76 -28.75 19.29
C LEU A 128 64.19 -28.73 20.73
N PRO A 129 64.59 -29.68 21.60
CA PRO A 129 63.93 -29.89 22.90
C PRO A 129 63.96 -28.65 23.80
N GLU A 130 65.09 -27.94 23.82
CA GLU A 130 65.27 -26.71 24.62
C GLU A 130 64.35 -25.58 24.13
N GLU A 131 64.24 -25.39 22.82
CA GLU A 131 63.38 -24.34 22.23
C GLU A 131 61.90 -24.64 22.47
N ARG A 132 61.48 -25.91 22.33
CA ARG A 132 60.10 -26.32 22.57
C ARG A 132 59.72 -26.18 24.05
N ALA A 133 60.58 -26.61 24.98
CA ALA A 133 60.36 -26.44 26.41
C ALA A 133 60.21 -24.95 26.79
N SER A 134 61.08 -24.09 26.25
CA SER A 134 60.99 -22.64 26.46
C SER A 134 59.67 -22.04 25.97
N ARG A 135 59.15 -22.48 24.82
CA ARG A 135 57.85 -22.02 24.27
C ARG A 135 56.66 -22.50 25.11
N VAL A 136 56.67 -23.74 25.59
CA VAL A 136 55.63 -24.23 26.50
C VAL A 136 55.62 -23.45 27.81
N GLU A 137 56.80 -23.15 28.36
CA GLU A 137 56.92 -22.35 29.60
C GLU A 137 56.44 -20.91 29.40
N GLN A 138 56.74 -20.31 28.24
CA GLN A 138 56.19 -19.00 27.87
C GLN A 138 54.66 -19.02 27.78
N LEU A 139 54.06 -20.06 27.19
CA LEU A 139 52.60 -20.21 27.12
C LEU A 139 51.99 -20.34 28.52
N LYS A 140 52.57 -21.13 29.42
CA LYS A 140 52.14 -21.24 30.82
C LYS A 140 52.20 -19.89 31.54
N THR A 141 53.28 -19.15 31.33
CA THR A 141 53.49 -17.82 31.93
C THR A 141 52.46 -16.81 31.43
N MET A 142 52.18 -16.78 30.12
CA MET A 142 51.19 -15.89 29.52
C MET A 142 49.77 -16.16 30.04
N MET A 143 49.44 -17.41 30.37
CA MET A 143 48.13 -17.79 30.90
C MET A 143 47.94 -17.48 32.39
N LEU A 144 49.03 -17.45 33.15
CA LEU A 144 49.03 -17.12 34.59
C LEU A 144 49.21 -15.61 34.83
N ALA A 145 49.60 -14.85 33.81
CA ALA A 145 49.62 -13.40 33.87
C ALA A 145 48.19 -12.86 33.91
N PRO A 146 47.86 -11.93 34.83
CA PRO A 146 46.55 -11.29 34.83
C PRO A 146 46.35 -10.54 33.50
N MET A 147 45.17 -10.74 32.87
CA MET A 147 44.71 -9.85 31.78
C MET A 147 44.43 -8.45 32.30
#